data_AF-A0A3A4PM69-F1
#
_entry.id   AF-A0A3A4PM69-F1
#
_cell.length_a   1.000
_cell.length_b   1.000
_cell.length_c   1.000
_cell.angle_alpha   90.00
_cell.angle_beta   90.00
_cell.angle_gamma   90.00
#
_symmetry.space_group_name_H-M   'P 1'
#
loop_
_entity.id
_entity.type
_entity.pdbx_description
1 polymer ?
#
loop_
_entity_poly.entity_id
_entity_poly.type
_entity_poly.pdbx_seq_one_letter_code
_entity_poly.pdbx_strand_id
1 'polypeptide(L)'
;MGMRCPRCGFEEEEGSPFCSNCGAALGPPAGGEGEATRLGGEAQPPVSPPPPQAGAVPPVPPAPATPLEAYPPAAPGSGAGRNWTPVLIGIIGVLAVAVIVLVLVFTVFKSDDGGTGGGKSDTVTSDPAQAVEAFFQAIADGDVDSLIAAIDPAYIDEFKAEYGGDYKDLLEEFFLATNPEELEITGLEFEVEESGGEAVVRIVAGSATYLDADGEKVTEEVEDSVITDFETVKVDGRWYVSMSTFPDWWYYLNSATEDGGDTQGTELEYIDSMALYASIGYPAGWTAEEMPDGSIELWPIADESQVLVTLTSVDMQGQEEGLEQWVATQEEIYTSLGWEYEYSYTDFAIFPAAQFEYSYMGEGQMPFKVLEIHTEVLGRGYTLTYLAVGDSYAEYARDVQEIIGSLAVHSVDPI
;
A
#
# COMPACT_ATOMS: atom_id res chain seq x y z
N MET A 1 44.75 30.03 31.38
CA MET A 1 45.54 28.83 31.71
C MET A 1 44.62 27.67 31.40
N GLY A 2 44.94 26.77 30.46
CA GLY A 2 43.97 25.74 30.04
C GLY A 2 43.52 24.85 31.20
N MET A 3 42.28 24.40 31.18
CA MET A 3 41.77 23.40 32.13
C MET A 3 41.96 22.00 31.55
N ARG A 4 42.23 20.99 32.39
CA ARG A 4 42.25 19.60 31.92
C ARG A 4 40.87 18.97 32.05
N CYS A 5 40.43 18.31 30.99
CA CYS A 5 39.21 17.51 31.01
C CYS A 5 39.32 16.44 32.13
N PRO A 6 38.38 16.37 33.08
CA PRO A 6 38.44 15.39 34.16
C PRO A 6 38.21 13.96 33.68
N ARG A 7 37.68 13.77 32.46
CA ARG A 7 37.39 12.46 31.89
C ARG A 7 38.57 11.86 31.13
N CYS A 8 39.24 12.66 30.29
CA CYS A 8 40.32 12.16 29.41
C CYS A 8 41.69 12.82 29.62
N GLY A 9 41.78 13.89 30.41
CA GLY A 9 43.03 14.59 30.72
C GLY A 9 43.54 15.54 29.63
N PHE A 10 42.80 15.70 28.53
CA PHE A 10 43.13 16.65 27.46
C PHE A 10 43.07 18.10 27.97
N GLU A 11 44.06 18.93 27.60
CA GLU A 11 44.09 20.35 27.92
C GLU A 11 43.17 21.11 26.98
N GLU A 12 42.24 21.87 27.55
CA GLU A 12 41.26 22.62 26.80
C GLU A 12 41.28 24.11 27.15
N GLU A 13 40.84 24.94 26.22
CA GLU A 13 40.68 26.38 26.41
C GLU A 13 39.64 26.70 27.51
N GLU A 14 39.91 27.71 28.33
CA GLU A 14 39.00 28.11 29.42
C GLU A 14 37.68 28.63 28.82
N GLY A 15 36.56 28.02 29.23
CA GLY A 15 35.21 28.42 28.81
C GLY A 15 34.55 27.53 27.77
N SER A 16 35.24 26.50 27.26
CA SER A 16 34.63 25.49 26.39
C SER A 16 33.59 24.67 27.17
N PRO A 17 32.33 24.58 26.71
CA PRO A 17 31.28 23.83 27.42
C PRO A 17 31.45 22.31 27.33
N PHE A 18 32.25 21.83 26.37
CA PHE A 18 32.53 20.42 26.14
C PHE A 18 34.02 20.22 25.80
N CYS A 19 34.56 19.05 26.13
CA CYS A 19 35.92 18.66 25.75
C CYS A 19 35.96 18.24 24.27
N SER A 20 36.72 18.95 23.45
CA SER A 20 36.90 18.65 22.01
C SER A 20 37.42 17.24 21.71
N ASN A 21 38.09 16.58 22.67
CA ASN A 21 38.65 15.24 22.46
C ASN A 21 37.68 14.09 22.84
N CYS A 22 36.75 14.29 23.77
CA CYS A 22 35.90 13.18 24.25
C CYS A 22 34.42 13.53 24.47
N GLY A 23 34.00 14.75 24.15
CA GLY A 23 32.61 15.21 24.28
C GLY A 23 32.12 15.39 25.72
N ALA A 24 32.97 15.18 26.73
CA ALA A 24 32.55 15.35 28.12
C ALA A 24 32.22 16.83 28.41
N ALA A 25 31.06 17.08 29.01
CA ALA A 25 30.68 18.41 29.48
C ALA A 25 31.70 18.93 30.50
N LEU A 26 32.24 20.12 30.23
CA LEU A 26 33.09 20.89 31.12
C LEU A 26 32.18 21.97 31.68
N GLY A 27 31.77 21.83 32.95
CA GLY A 27 30.68 22.61 33.54
C GLY A 27 30.79 24.13 33.33
N PRO A 28 29.68 24.88 33.48
CA PRO A 28 29.60 26.29 33.14
C PRO A 28 30.69 27.10 33.87
N PRO A 29 31.26 28.14 33.21
CA PRO A 29 32.29 28.97 33.81
C PRO A 29 31.78 29.52 35.15
N ALA A 30 32.53 29.25 36.22
CA ALA A 30 32.18 29.64 37.58
C ALA A 30 32.02 31.17 37.68
N GLY A 31 30.77 31.64 37.62
CA GLY A 31 30.44 33.05 37.72
C GLY A 31 28.93 33.24 37.84
N GLY A 32 28.39 33.04 39.03
CA GLY A 32 27.00 33.38 39.34
C GLY A 32 26.38 32.50 40.41
N GLU A 33 26.49 32.93 41.67
CA GLU A 33 25.69 32.41 42.77
C GLU A 33 24.20 32.67 42.50
N GLY A 34 23.39 31.60 42.48
CA GLY A 34 21.95 31.68 42.24
C GLY A 34 21.27 30.37 42.65
N GLU A 35 20.81 30.37 43.89
CA GLU A 35 20.04 29.32 44.57
C GLU A 35 18.70 29.04 43.87
N ALA A 36 18.44 27.79 43.45
CA ALA A 36 17.10 27.17 43.46
C ALA A 36 17.13 25.66 43.18
N THR A 37 16.67 24.90 44.18
CA THR A 37 15.84 23.70 44.07
C THR A 37 16.45 22.41 43.48
N ARG A 38 16.93 21.57 44.42
CA ARG A 38 16.92 20.10 44.30
C ARG A 38 15.48 19.59 44.30
N LEU A 39 15.12 18.73 43.34
CA LEU A 39 14.12 17.67 43.52
C LEU A 39 14.46 16.47 42.61
N GLY A 40 14.33 15.26 43.17
CA GLY A 40 14.07 14.03 42.42
C GLY A 40 15.27 13.34 41.77
N GLY A 41 16.02 12.56 42.55
CA GLY A 41 16.92 11.55 42.00
C GLY A 41 16.13 10.30 41.63
N GLU A 42 16.20 9.92 40.35
CA GLU A 42 15.85 8.59 39.88
C GLU A 42 17.12 7.97 39.27
N ALA A 43 17.48 6.79 39.76
CA ALA A 43 18.72 6.12 39.41
C ALA A 43 18.61 5.52 37.99
N GLN A 44 19.35 6.09 37.03
CA GLN A 44 19.50 5.48 35.71
C GLN A 44 20.28 4.15 35.80
N PRO A 45 19.85 3.09 35.08
CA PRO A 45 20.56 1.82 35.00
C PRO A 45 21.91 1.97 34.28
N PRO A 46 22.88 1.06 34.54
CA PRO A 46 24.24 1.18 34.01
C PRO A 46 24.25 1.05 32.47
N VAL A 47 24.77 2.08 31.81
CA VAL A 47 25.02 2.09 30.36
C VAL A 47 26.16 1.13 30.04
N SER A 48 25.93 0.20 29.12
CA SER A 48 26.92 -0.77 28.61
C SER A 48 28.09 -0.05 27.93
N PRO A 49 29.33 -0.59 27.99
CA PRO A 49 30.49 0.01 27.33
C PRO A 49 30.36 -0.09 25.79
N PRO A 50 30.85 0.92 25.04
CA PRO A 50 30.84 0.88 23.58
C PRO A 50 31.81 -0.21 23.04
N PRO A 51 31.50 -0.80 21.87
CA PRO A 51 32.35 -1.80 21.24
C PRO A 51 33.72 -1.20 20.83
N PRO A 52 34.79 -2.02 20.81
CA PRO A 52 36.13 -1.56 20.46
C PRO A 52 36.19 -1.12 18.99
N GLN A 53 36.63 0.11 18.75
CA GLN A 53 36.91 0.63 17.40
C GLN A 53 37.96 -0.24 16.71
N ALA A 54 37.58 -0.82 15.56
CA ALA A 54 38.49 -1.52 14.67
C ALA A 54 39.51 -0.53 14.09
N GLY A 55 40.78 -0.93 14.09
CA GLY A 55 41.89 -0.09 13.63
C GLY A 55 41.80 0.26 12.14
N ALA A 56 42.51 1.35 11.78
CA ALA A 56 42.60 1.91 10.45
C ALA A 56 42.89 0.85 9.35
N VAL A 57 42.04 0.83 8.34
CA VAL A 57 42.21 0.00 7.13
C VAL A 57 43.16 0.71 6.15
N PRO A 58 44.19 0.04 5.60
CA PRO A 58 45.10 0.64 4.62
C PRO A 58 44.40 0.88 3.27
N PRO A 59 44.90 1.83 2.44
CA PRO A 59 44.27 2.16 1.16
C PRO A 59 44.38 0.99 0.16
N VAL A 60 43.25 0.70 -0.50
CA VAL A 60 43.13 -0.31 -1.56
C VAL A 60 43.74 0.25 -2.86
N PRO A 61 44.62 -0.49 -3.56
CA PRO A 61 45.17 -0.07 -4.85
C PRO A 61 44.11 -0.11 -5.97
N PRO A 62 44.22 0.75 -7.01
CA PRO A 62 43.23 0.82 -8.08
C PRO A 62 43.21 -0.46 -8.93
N ALA A 63 41.99 -0.91 -9.26
CA ALA A 63 41.76 -2.07 -10.12
C ALA A 63 42.17 -1.78 -11.59
N PRO A 64 42.75 -2.76 -12.30
CA PRO A 64 43.08 -2.61 -13.71
C PRO A 64 41.82 -2.64 -14.59
N ALA A 65 41.75 -1.70 -15.54
CA ALA A 65 40.66 -1.62 -16.51
C ALA A 65 40.66 -2.83 -17.46
N THR A 66 39.55 -3.58 -17.47
CA THR A 66 39.26 -4.63 -18.46
C THR A 66 38.77 -4.01 -19.77
N PRO A 67 39.31 -4.42 -20.94
CA PRO A 67 38.81 -3.97 -22.23
C PRO A 67 37.42 -4.56 -22.53
N LEU A 68 36.49 -3.72 -22.98
CA LEU A 68 35.19 -4.13 -23.51
C LEU A 68 35.36 -4.95 -24.80
N GLU A 69 34.93 -6.21 -24.78
CA GLU A 69 34.79 -7.03 -25.99
C GLU A 69 33.54 -6.61 -26.77
N ALA A 70 33.71 -6.45 -28.09
CA ALA A 70 32.63 -6.09 -29.01
C ALA A 70 31.75 -7.30 -29.33
N TYR A 71 30.44 -7.14 -29.22
CA TYR A 71 29.45 -8.15 -29.61
C TYR A 71 29.41 -8.35 -31.14
N PRO A 72 29.30 -9.61 -31.63
CA PRO A 72 29.09 -9.89 -33.05
C PRO A 72 27.61 -9.66 -33.46
N PRO A 73 27.35 -9.30 -34.74
CA PRO A 73 26.00 -9.04 -35.22
C PRO A 73 25.17 -10.33 -35.37
N ALA A 74 23.88 -10.21 -35.08
CA ALA A 74 22.89 -11.28 -35.18
C ALA A 74 22.65 -11.73 -36.64
N ALA A 75 22.50 -13.04 -36.84
CA ALA A 75 22.18 -13.65 -38.13
C ALA A 75 20.65 -13.71 -38.35
N PRO A 76 20.16 -13.63 -39.61
CA PRO A 76 18.73 -13.68 -39.91
C PRO A 76 18.21 -15.13 -39.93
N GLY A 77 17.17 -15.38 -39.14
CA GLY A 77 16.47 -16.67 -39.08
C GLY A 77 15.50 -16.87 -40.25
N SER A 78 15.67 -17.97 -40.98
CA SER A 78 14.80 -18.45 -42.06
C SER A 78 13.56 -19.18 -41.53
N GLY A 79 12.41 -18.92 -42.15
CA GLY A 79 11.13 -19.56 -41.83
C GLY A 79 11.03 -21.06 -42.17
N ALA A 80 10.12 -21.74 -41.49
CA ALA A 80 9.67 -23.09 -41.80
C ALA A 80 8.16 -23.20 -41.56
N GLY A 81 7.40 -23.35 -42.66
CA GLY A 81 5.96 -23.58 -42.61
C GLY A 81 5.64 -24.97 -42.06
N ARG A 82 4.65 -25.03 -41.16
CA ARG A 82 4.11 -26.28 -40.61
C ARG A 82 2.64 -26.40 -40.97
N ASN A 83 2.39 -27.39 -41.82
CA ASN A 83 1.15 -27.84 -42.38
C ASN A 83 0.26 -28.51 -41.32
N TRP A 84 -0.96 -27.99 -41.19
CA TRP A 84 -2.02 -28.45 -40.30
C TRP A 84 -2.91 -29.48 -41.01
N THR A 85 -3.56 -30.36 -40.23
CA THR A 85 -4.47 -31.48 -40.59
C THR A 85 -3.75 -32.82 -40.84
N PRO A 86 -3.97 -33.89 -40.03
CA PRO A 86 -5.27 -34.35 -39.51
C PRO A 86 -5.31 -34.87 -38.04
N VAL A 87 -6.17 -34.29 -37.18
CA VAL A 87 -6.45 -34.75 -35.78
C VAL A 87 -7.94 -35.11 -35.57
N LEU A 88 -8.74 -35.20 -36.65
CA LEU A 88 -10.20 -35.27 -36.55
C LEU A 88 -10.82 -36.64 -36.17
N ILE A 89 -10.04 -37.60 -35.62
CA ILE A 89 -10.57 -38.91 -35.19
C ILE A 89 -10.31 -39.20 -33.70
N GLY A 90 -9.52 -38.37 -32.99
CA GLY A 90 -9.27 -38.52 -31.55
C GLY A 90 -10.26 -37.81 -30.63
N ILE A 91 -11.03 -36.83 -31.15
CA ILE A 91 -11.80 -35.88 -30.32
C ILE A 91 -13.18 -36.43 -29.90
N ILE A 92 -13.76 -37.37 -30.66
CA ILE A 92 -15.10 -37.91 -30.36
C ILE A 92 -15.07 -38.90 -29.18
N GLY A 93 -13.92 -39.54 -28.92
CA GLY A 93 -13.77 -40.45 -27.78
C GLY A 93 -13.60 -39.75 -26.43
N VAL A 94 -12.97 -38.56 -26.43
CA VAL A 94 -12.71 -37.79 -25.21
C VAL A 94 -13.95 -36.99 -24.78
N LEU A 95 -14.74 -36.48 -25.73
CA LEU A 95 -16.00 -35.80 -25.43
C LEU A 95 -17.05 -36.72 -24.77
N ALA A 96 -17.10 -38.00 -25.13
CA ALA A 96 -18.04 -38.94 -24.50
C ALA A 96 -17.64 -39.26 -23.04
N VAL A 97 -16.34 -39.29 -22.73
CA VAL A 97 -15.86 -39.53 -21.36
C VAL A 97 -15.98 -38.26 -20.51
N ALA A 98 -15.72 -37.08 -21.08
CA ALA A 98 -15.92 -35.79 -20.41
C ALA A 98 -17.40 -35.57 -20.07
N VAL A 99 -18.33 -35.90 -20.98
CA VAL A 99 -19.78 -35.82 -20.69
C VAL A 99 -20.21 -36.83 -19.62
N ILE A 100 -19.63 -38.04 -19.58
CA ILE A 100 -19.95 -39.02 -18.52
C ILE A 100 -19.38 -38.58 -17.16
N VAL A 101 -18.18 -37.98 -17.13
CA VAL A 101 -17.59 -37.43 -15.90
C VAL A 101 -18.37 -36.20 -15.42
N LEU A 102 -18.77 -35.30 -16.33
CA LEU A 102 -19.65 -34.16 -16.01
C LEU A 102 -21.02 -34.63 -15.51
N VAL A 103 -21.64 -35.64 -16.14
CA VAL A 103 -22.91 -36.20 -15.67
C VAL A 103 -22.74 -36.88 -14.31
N LEU A 104 -21.60 -37.53 -14.03
CA LEU A 104 -21.36 -38.14 -12.71
C LEU A 104 -21.13 -37.09 -11.62
N VAL A 105 -20.41 -36.00 -11.91
CA VAL A 105 -20.24 -34.86 -10.98
C VAL A 105 -21.60 -34.19 -10.69
N PHE A 106 -22.46 -34.01 -11.71
CA PHE A 106 -23.81 -33.46 -11.51
C PHE A 106 -24.80 -34.42 -10.82
N THR A 107 -24.58 -35.74 -10.87
CA THR A 107 -25.45 -36.70 -10.17
C THR A 107 -25.09 -36.93 -8.69
N VAL A 108 -23.89 -36.54 -8.25
CA VAL A 108 -23.45 -36.75 -6.86
C VAL A 108 -23.83 -35.57 -5.93
N PHE A 109 -24.13 -34.39 -6.49
CA PHE A 109 -24.72 -33.27 -5.72
C PHE A 109 -26.24 -33.15 -5.83
N LYS A 110 -26.90 -34.16 -6.40
CA LYS A 110 -28.36 -34.26 -6.36
C LYS A 110 -28.78 -35.06 -5.11
N SER A 111 -28.58 -34.48 -3.94
CA SER A 111 -29.37 -34.88 -2.77
C SER A 111 -30.80 -34.37 -2.95
N ASP A 112 -31.73 -35.23 -2.62
CA ASP A 112 -33.17 -35.08 -2.79
C ASP A 112 -33.71 -33.81 -2.11
N ASP A 113 -34.06 -32.80 -2.90
CA ASP A 113 -35.36 -32.12 -2.79
C ASP A 113 -35.60 -31.28 -4.06
N GLY A 114 -36.49 -31.82 -4.91
CA GLY A 114 -36.87 -31.20 -6.17
C GLY A 114 -37.73 -29.96 -5.97
N GLY A 115 -37.31 -28.84 -6.57
CA GLY A 115 -38.09 -27.63 -6.62
C GLY A 115 -37.53 -26.63 -7.63
N THR A 116 -37.78 -26.85 -8.92
CA THR A 116 -37.69 -25.81 -9.94
C THR A 116 -38.77 -24.77 -9.66
N GLY A 117 -38.40 -23.69 -8.98
CA GLY A 117 -39.23 -22.52 -8.75
C GLY A 117 -38.38 -21.40 -8.17
N GLY A 118 -38.28 -20.28 -8.89
CA GLY A 118 -37.57 -19.07 -8.47
C GLY A 118 -38.17 -18.47 -7.21
N GLY A 119 -37.74 -18.96 -6.06
CA GLY A 119 -37.93 -18.36 -4.75
C GLY A 119 -36.58 -17.86 -4.26
N LYS A 120 -36.52 -16.58 -3.87
CA LYS A 120 -35.41 -15.98 -3.11
C LYS A 120 -34.92 -17.00 -2.06
N SER A 121 -33.70 -17.46 -2.27
CA SER A 121 -33.10 -18.56 -1.52
C SER A 121 -32.76 -18.07 -0.11
N ASP A 122 -33.63 -18.34 0.86
CA ASP A 122 -33.36 -18.26 2.31
C ASP A 122 -32.40 -19.38 2.77
N THR A 123 -31.52 -19.87 1.89
CA THR A 123 -30.54 -20.90 2.23
C THR A 123 -29.51 -20.24 3.14
N VAL A 124 -29.60 -20.54 4.43
CA VAL A 124 -28.62 -20.11 5.42
C VAL A 124 -27.24 -20.62 4.98
N THR A 125 -26.35 -19.72 4.60
CA THR A 125 -24.97 -20.01 4.20
C THR A 125 -24.20 -20.52 5.43
N SER A 126 -24.19 -21.84 5.64
CA SER A 126 -23.53 -22.47 6.79
C SER A 126 -22.02 -22.64 6.61
N ASP A 127 -21.52 -22.35 5.40
CA ASP A 127 -20.14 -22.53 4.96
C ASP A 127 -19.57 -21.20 4.40
N PRO A 128 -18.33 -20.79 4.75
CA PRO A 128 -17.73 -19.55 4.26
C PRO A 128 -17.67 -19.46 2.72
N ALA A 129 -17.32 -20.56 2.05
CA ALA A 129 -17.24 -20.60 0.59
C ALA A 129 -18.59 -20.32 -0.07
N GLN A 130 -19.70 -20.80 0.50
CA GLN A 130 -21.05 -20.49 0.02
C GLN A 130 -21.41 -19.00 0.17
N ALA A 131 -20.84 -18.29 1.14
CA ALA A 131 -21.06 -16.85 1.28
C ALA A 131 -20.39 -16.08 0.13
N VAL A 132 -19.15 -16.45 -0.22
CA VAL A 132 -18.42 -15.88 -1.36
C VAL A 132 -19.08 -16.24 -2.69
N GLU A 133 -19.52 -17.48 -2.86
CA GLU A 133 -20.27 -17.90 -4.05
C GLU A 133 -21.59 -17.12 -4.20
N ALA A 134 -22.34 -16.94 -3.10
CA ALA A 134 -23.56 -16.14 -3.10
C ALA A 134 -23.29 -14.66 -3.44
N PHE A 135 -22.17 -14.11 -2.99
CA PHE A 135 -21.73 -12.76 -3.32
C PHE A 135 -21.47 -12.61 -4.83
N PHE A 136 -20.66 -13.49 -5.42
CA PHE A 136 -20.40 -13.48 -6.87
C PHE A 136 -21.64 -13.72 -7.71
N GLN A 137 -22.52 -14.62 -7.27
CA GLN A 137 -23.79 -14.87 -7.95
C GLN A 137 -24.67 -13.60 -7.95
N ALA A 138 -24.71 -12.87 -6.84
CA ALA A 138 -25.46 -11.61 -6.77
C ALA A 138 -24.90 -10.53 -7.70
N ILE A 139 -23.57 -10.47 -7.86
CA ILE A 139 -22.91 -9.61 -8.84
C ILE A 139 -23.29 -10.04 -10.26
N ALA A 140 -23.11 -11.30 -10.61
CA ALA A 140 -23.44 -11.83 -11.94
C ALA A 140 -24.92 -11.61 -12.32
N ASP A 141 -25.83 -11.75 -11.36
CA ASP A 141 -27.26 -11.53 -11.55
C ASP A 141 -27.66 -10.05 -11.57
N GLY A 142 -26.75 -9.12 -11.22
CA GLY A 142 -27.05 -7.70 -11.07
C GLY A 142 -28.10 -7.42 -9.98
N ASP A 143 -28.16 -8.26 -8.94
CA ASP A 143 -29.20 -8.19 -7.90
C ASP A 143 -28.64 -7.59 -6.60
N VAL A 144 -28.79 -6.27 -6.46
CA VAL A 144 -28.33 -5.53 -5.27
C VAL A 144 -28.96 -6.03 -3.96
N ASP A 145 -30.19 -6.56 -3.97
CA ASP A 145 -30.79 -7.11 -2.75
C ASP A 145 -30.07 -8.39 -2.31
N SER A 146 -29.72 -9.25 -3.28
CA SER A 146 -28.97 -10.48 -3.03
C SER A 146 -27.53 -10.17 -2.63
N LEU A 147 -26.94 -9.12 -3.20
CA LEU A 147 -25.60 -8.62 -2.84
C LEU A 147 -25.58 -8.16 -1.38
N ILE A 148 -26.52 -7.31 -0.99
CA ILE A 148 -26.70 -6.85 0.39
C ILE A 148 -26.88 -8.04 1.34
N ALA A 149 -27.59 -9.09 0.92
CA ALA A 149 -27.82 -10.28 1.74
C ALA A 149 -26.58 -11.18 1.90
N ALA A 150 -25.55 -10.99 1.07
CA ALA A 150 -24.28 -11.70 1.12
C ALA A 150 -23.19 -10.96 1.91
N ILE A 151 -23.33 -9.64 2.11
CA ILE A 151 -22.39 -8.79 2.87
C ILE A 151 -22.72 -8.85 4.37
N ASP A 152 -21.71 -8.64 5.23
CA ASP A 152 -21.85 -8.56 6.68
C ASP A 152 -23.02 -7.65 7.10
N PRO A 153 -24.07 -8.17 7.76
CA PRO A 153 -25.21 -7.37 8.17
C PRO A 153 -24.86 -6.25 9.15
N ALA A 154 -23.81 -6.40 9.98
CA ALA A 154 -23.38 -5.33 10.87
C ALA A 154 -22.87 -4.12 10.06
N TYR A 155 -22.05 -4.38 9.05
CA TYR A 155 -21.59 -3.36 8.10
C TYR A 155 -22.78 -2.70 7.38
N ILE A 156 -23.70 -3.50 6.83
CA ILE A 156 -24.88 -2.97 6.12
C ILE A 156 -25.76 -2.10 7.02
N ASP A 157 -25.96 -2.48 8.29
CA ASP A 157 -26.74 -1.71 9.25
C ASP A 157 -26.07 -0.36 9.57
N GLU A 158 -24.75 -0.34 9.75
CA GLU A 158 -23.95 0.89 9.93
C GLU A 158 -24.01 1.77 8.70
N PHE A 159 -23.74 1.20 7.53
CA PHE A 159 -23.75 1.89 6.24
C PHE A 159 -25.14 2.50 5.94
N LYS A 160 -26.20 1.76 6.22
CA LYS A 160 -27.57 2.26 6.12
C LYS A 160 -27.89 3.36 7.14
N ALA A 161 -27.32 3.31 8.33
CA ALA A 161 -27.51 4.36 9.33
C ALA A 161 -26.84 5.67 8.91
N GLU A 162 -25.71 5.58 8.20
CA GLU A 162 -24.94 6.72 7.70
C GLU A 162 -25.56 7.33 6.44
N TYR A 163 -25.81 6.52 5.41
CA TYR A 163 -26.25 6.98 4.08
C TYR A 163 -27.78 6.90 3.88
N GLY A 164 -28.51 6.40 4.87
CA GLY A 164 -29.97 6.46 4.90
C GLY A 164 -30.64 5.69 3.76
N GLY A 165 -31.28 6.42 2.84
CA GLY A 165 -31.99 5.85 1.70
C GLY A 165 -31.08 5.44 0.55
N ASP A 166 -29.91 6.06 0.45
CA ASP A 166 -29.07 6.06 -0.74
C ASP A 166 -28.01 4.94 -0.70
N TYR A 167 -27.85 4.26 0.44
CA TYR A 167 -26.87 3.17 0.61
C TYR A 167 -26.99 2.05 -0.43
N LYS A 168 -28.21 1.78 -0.93
CA LYS A 168 -28.40 0.78 -1.98
C LYS A 168 -27.83 1.24 -3.31
N ASP A 169 -28.08 2.50 -3.65
CA ASP A 169 -27.62 3.09 -4.90
C ASP A 169 -26.08 3.13 -4.91
N LEU A 170 -25.44 3.44 -3.78
CA LEU A 170 -23.98 3.40 -3.64
C LEU A 170 -23.40 1.98 -3.79
N LEU A 171 -24.05 0.96 -3.24
CA LEU A 171 -23.61 -0.44 -3.42
C LEU A 171 -23.82 -0.92 -4.85
N GLU A 172 -24.95 -0.56 -5.47
CA GLU A 172 -25.24 -0.86 -6.87
C GLU A 172 -24.22 -0.17 -7.79
N GLU A 173 -23.89 1.09 -7.52
CA GLU A 173 -22.94 1.84 -8.31
C GLU A 173 -21.52 1.24 -8.22
N PHE A 174 -21.03 0.93 -7.02
CA PHE A 174 -19.70 0.36 -6.87
C PHE A 174 -19.57 -1.06 -7.41
N PHE A 175 -20.51 -1.96 -7.09
CA PHE A 175 -20.37 -3.38 -7.40
C PHE A 175 -20.99 -3.78 -8.73
N LEU A 176 -22.00 -3.06 -9.22
CA LEU A 176 -22.85 -3.52 -10.33
C LEU A 176 -22.83 -2.58 -11.54
N ALA A 177 -22.53 -1.28 -11.39
CA ALA A 177 -22.57 -0.35 -12.52
C ALA A 177 -21.52 -0.66 -13.60
N THR A 178 -20.40 -1.26 -13.21
CA THR A 178 -19.31 -1.67 -14.11
C THR A 178 -19.40 -3.14 -14.52
N ASN A 179 -20.46 -3.86 -14.15
CA ASN A 179 -20.61 -5.25 -14.56
C ASN A 179 -20.74 -5.36 -16.08
N PRO A 180 -19.95 -6.22 -16.72
CA PRO A 180 -20.06 -6.44 -18.15
C PRO A 180 -21.38 -7.15 -18.47
N GLU A 181 -21.84 -6.99 -19.72
CA GLU A 181 -23.06 -7.66 -20.18
C GLU A 181 -22.88 -9.18 -20.19
N GLU A 182 -23.95 -9.90 -19.83
CA GLU A 182 -23.97 -11.37 -19.78
C GLU A 182 -22.89 -12.01 -18.89
N LEU A 183 -22.49 -11.32 -17.79
CA LEU A 183 -21.56 -11.88 -16.81
C LEU A 183 -22.07 -13.22 -16.25
N GLU A 184 -21.26 -14.26 -16.43
CA GLU A 184 -21.49 -15.61 -15.94
C GLU A 184 -20.23 -16.09 -15.23
N ILE A 185 -20.35 -16.47 -13.95
CA ILE A 185 -19.26 -16.98 -13.14
C ILE A 185 -19.49 -18.48 -12.92
N THR A 186 -18.51 -19.32 -13.27
CA THR A 186 -18.65 -20.78 -13.19
C THR A 186 -17.41 -21.47 -12.68
N GLY A 187 -17.61 -22.63 -12.06
CA GLY A 187 -16.53 -23.53 -11.67
C GLY A 187 -15.64 -23.00 -10.55
N LEU A 188 -16.16 -22.13 -9.68
CA LEU A 188 -15.40 -21.62 -8.54
C LEU A 188 -15.00 -22.77 -7.61
N GLU A 189 -13.71 -22.86 -7.30
CA GLU A 189 -13.15 -23.73 -6.28
C GLU A 189 -12.47 -22.88 -5.21
N PHE A 190 -12.58 -23.30 -3.95
CA PHE A 190 -12.14 -22.51 -2.81
C PHE A 190 -11.22 -23.29 -1.87
N GLU A 191 -10.23 -22.59 -1.31
CA GLU A 191 -9.51 -22.98 -0.10
C GLU A 191 -10.01 -22.12 1.07
N VAL A 192 -10.32 -22.75 2.20
CA VAL A 192 -10.92 -22.06 3.35
C VAL A 192 -10.02 -22.21 4.58
N GLU A 193 -9.59 -21.07 5.13
CA GLU A 193 -8.87 -20.98 6.39
C GLU A 193 -9.79 -20.37 7.46
N GLU A 194 -10.46 -21.23 8.23
CA GLU A 194 -11.40 -20.81 9.29
C GLU A 194 -10.69 -20.64 10.65
N SER A 195 -10.95 -19.51 11.30
CA SER A 195 -10.48 -19.21 12.65
C SER A 195 -11.61 -18.62 13.50
N GLY A 196 -12.36 -19.51 14.16
CA GLY A 196 -13.41 -19.11 15.09
C GLY A 196 -14.66 -18.59 14.38
N GLY A 197 -14.92 -17.29 14.46
CA GLY A 197 -16.07 -16.64 13.82
C GLY A 197 -15.72 -15.97 12.50
N GLU A 198 -14.49 -16.14 12.02
CA GLU A 198 -13.93 -15.49 10.84
C GLU A 198 -13.30 -16.57 9.94
N ALA A 199 -13.25 -16.34 8.64
CA ALA A 199 -12.53 -17.19 7.71
C ALA A 199 -11.99 -16.39 6.52
N VAL A 200 -10.83 -16.78 6.01
CA VAL A 200 -10.32 -16.34 4.72
C VAL A 200 -10.65 -17.41 3.68
N VAL A 201 -11.34 -17.00 2.62
CA VAL A 201 -11.75 -17.86 1.50
C VAL A 201 -10.93 -17.45 0.29
N ARG A 202 -9.99 -18.28 -0.12
CA ARG A 202 -9.17 -18.09 -1.31
C ARG A 202 -9.81 -18.78 -2.51
N ILE A 203 -10.00 -18.08 -3.60
CA ILE A 203 -10.44 -18.66 -4.87
C ILE A 203 -9.22 -19.27 -5.55
N VAL A 204 -9.27 -20.57 -5.83
CA VAL A 204 -8.14 -21.32 -6.45
C VAL A 204 -8.43 -21.81 -7.85
N ALA A 205 -9.69 -21.77 -8.30
CA ALA A 205 -10.06 -22.02 -9.68
C ALA A 205 -11.42 -21.40 -9.98
N GLY A 206 -11.72 -21.25 -11.26
CA GLY A 206 -13.01 -20.77 -11.77
C GLY A 206 -12.81 -19.82 -12.93
N SER A 207 -13.91 -19.47 -13.60
CA SER A 207 -13.87 -18.56 -14.75
C SER A 207 -15.04 -17.59 -14.74
N ALA A 208 -14.77 -16.39 -15.23
CA ALA A 208 -15.77 -15.38 -15.55
C ALA A 208 -15.90 -15.28 -17.07
N THR A 209 -17.14 -15.23 -17.55
CA THR A 209 -17.44 -15.15 -18.98
C THR A 209 -18.44 -14.04 -19.21
N TYR A 210 -18.17 -13.15 -20.16
CA TYR A 210 -18.99 -11.96 -20.40
C TYR A 210 -18.82 -11.44 -21.84
N LEU A 211 -19.60 -10.42 -22.21
CA LEU A 211 -19.42 -9.67 -23.46
C LEU A 211 -18.53 -8.44 -23.23
N ASP A 212 -17.48 -8.30 -24.03
CA ASP A 212 -16.63 -7.10 -24.00
C ASP A 212 -17.28 -5.90 -24.73
N ALA A 213 -16.55 -4.78 -24.80
CA ALA A 213 -17.03 -3.55 -25.43
C ALA A 213 -17.31 -3.68 -26.95
N ASP A 214 -16.72 -4.67 -27.63
CA ASP A 214 -16.97 -4.99 -29.03
C ASP A 214 -18.13 -5.99 -29.21
N GLY A 215 -18.70 -6.47 -28.09
CA GLY A 215 -19.74 -7.49 -28.05
C GLY A 215 -19.21 -8.91 -28.32
N GLU A 216 -17.90 -9.13 -28.19
CA GLU A 216 -17.29 -10.45 -28.27
C GLU A 216 -17.35 -11.15 -26.92
N LYS A 217 -17.62 -12.46 -26.94
CA LYS A 217 -17.68 -13.27 -25.72
C LYS A 217 -16.27 -13.64 -25.27
N VAL A 218 -15.86 -13.11 -24.13
CA VAL A 218 -14.55 -13.35 -23.51
C VAL A 218 -14.74 -14.25 -22.30
N THR A 219 -13.76 -15.11 -22.06
CA THR A 219 -13.67 -15.94 -20.85
C THR A 219 -12.30 -15.70 -20.22
N GLU A 220 -12.31 -15.32 -18.95
CA GLU A 220 -11.12 -15.08 -18.14
C GLU A 220 -11.11 -16.06 -16.96
N GLU A 221 -9.92 -16.56 -16.61
CA GLU A 221 -9.74 -17.44 -15.45
C GLU A 221 -9.56 -16.59 -14.20
N VAL A 222 -10.15 -17.00 -13.08
CA VAL A 222 -10.13 -16.20 -11.84
C VAL A 222 -8.73 -16.11 -11.21
N GLU A 223 -7.80 -17.00 -11.60
CA GLU A 223 -6.39 -16.93 -11.20
C GLU A 223 -5.69 -15.63 -11.66
N ASP A 224 -6.20 -14.97 -12.71
CA ASP A 224 -5.65 -13.72 -13.24
C ASP A 224 -6.28 -12.47 -12.55
N SER A 225 -7.20 -12.66 -11.60
CA SER A 225 -7.86 -11.58 -10.84
C SER A 225 -6.94 -10.95 -9.80
N VAL A 226 -7.12 -9.64 -9.57
CA VAL A 226 -6.42 -8.88 -8.52
C VAL A 226 -6.85 -9.29 -7.11
N ILE A 227 -8.11 -9.72 -6.94
CA ILE A 227 -8.67 -10.14 -5.66
C ILE A 227 -8.99 -11.62 -5.72
N THR A 228 -8.25 -12.40 -4.93
CA THR A 228 -8.44 -13.86 -4.80
C THR A 228 -8.78 -14.29 -3.38
N ASP A 229 -8.48 -13.45 -2.37
CA ASP A 229 -8.75 -13.74 -0.96
C ASP A 229 -9.93 -12.91 -0.46
N PHE A 230 -10.94 -13.59 0.09
CA PHE A 230 -12.15 -12.99 0.64
C PHE A 230 -12.21 -13.21 2.15
N GLU A 231 -12.29 -12.12 2.90
CA GLU A 231 -12.55 -12.19 4.33
C GLU A 231 -14.06 -12.40 4.56
N THR A 232 -14.39 -13.33 5.44
CA THR A 232 -15.78 -13.66 5.78
C THR A 232 -15.99 -13.70 7.29
N VAL A 233 -17.18 -13.33 7.72
CA VAL A 233 -17.58 -13.27 9.13
C VAL A 233 -18.84 -14.08 9.39
N LYS A 234 -18.92 -14.71 10.56
CA LYS A 234 -20.06 -15.54 10.98
C LYS A 234 -20.96 -14.78 11.94
N VAL A 235 -22.17 -14.44 11.50
CA VAL A 235 -23.20 -13.76 12.30
C VAL A 235 -24.41 -14.68 12.45
N ASP A 236 -24.81 -14.95 13.70
CA ASP A 236 -25.94 -15.83 14.04
C ASP A 236 -25.92 -17.21 13.35
N GLY A 237 -24.71 -17.74 13.12
CA GLY A 237 -24.49 -19.05 12.50
C GLY A 237 -24.51 -19.05 10.97
N ARG A 238 -24.64 -17.88 10.34
CA ARG A 238 -24.56 -17.68 8.89
C ARG A 238 -23.28 -16.92 8.53
N TRP A 239 -22.66 -17.27 7.40
CA TRP A 239 -21.46 -16.60 6.89
C TRP A 239 -21.80 -15.52 5.88
N TYR A 240 -21.00 -14.44 5.92
CA TYR A 240 -21.13 -13.25 5.09
C TYR A 240 -19.76 -12.76 4.63
N VAL A 241 -19.69 -12.10 3.48
CA VAL A 241 -18.48 -11.41 3.01
C VAL A 241 -18.27 -10.14 3.84
N SER A 242 -17.05 -9.97 4.36
CA SER A 242 -16.62 -8.78 5.06
C SER A 242 -16.19 -7.71 4.08
N MET A 243 -16.58 -6.45 4.33
CA MET A 243 -16.17 -5.32 3.50
C MET A 243 -14.68 -4.96 3.64
N SER A 244 -13.97 -5.51 4.64
CA SER A 244 -12.50 -5.46 4.69
C SER A 244 -11.83 -6.12 3.47
N THR A 245 -12.54 -7.02 2.78
CA THR A 245 -12.10 -7.60 1.49
C THR A 245 -11.88 -6.52 0.42
N PHE A 246 -12.58 -5.39 0.52
CA PHE A 246 -12.55 -4.31 -0.47
C PHE A 246 -11.99 -3.05 0.18
N PRO A 247 -10.67 -2.93 0.37
CA PRO A 247 -10.09 -1.73 0.96
C PRO A 247 -10.44 -0.47 0.16
N ASP A 248 -10.60 -0.60 -1.16
CA ASP A 248 -10.91 0.52 -2.06
C ASP A 248 -12.35 1.03 -1.94
N TRP A 249 -13.24 0.25 -1.35
CA TRP A 249 -14.62 0.66 -1.11
C TRP A 249 -14.70 1.92 -0.24
N TRP A 250 -13.81 2.06 0.76
CA TRP A 250 -13.75 3.27 1.59
C TRP A 250 -13.36 4.51 0.77
N TYR A 251 -12.46 4.37 -0.19
CA TYR A 251 -12.10 5.47 -1.09
C TYR A 251 -13.28 5.88 -1.96
N TYR A 252 -13.98 4.91 -2.55
CA TYR A 252 -15.16 5.16 -3.36
C TYR A 252 -16.24 5.95 -2.59
N LEU A 253 -16.50 5.58 -1.34
CA LEU A 253 -17.49 6.27 -0.51
C LEU A 253 -17.12 7.72 -0.22
N ASN A 254 -15.85 7.99 0.03
CA ASN A 254 -15.40 9.36 0.27
C ASN A 254 -15.58 10.21 -1.00
N SER A 255 -15.17 9.70 -2.16
CA SER A 255 -15.34 10.43 -3.44
C SER A 255 -16.81 10.61 -3.84
N ALA A 256 -17.67 9.60 -3.64
CA ALA A 256 -19.07 9.65 -4.07
C ALA A 256 -19.92 10.67 -3.29
N THR A 257 -19.47 11.09 -2.11
CA THR A 257 -20.24 11.99 -1.22
C THR A 257 -19.82 13.46 -1.36
N GLU A 258 -18.64 13.72 -1.91
CA GLU A 258 -18.07 15.07 -2.03
C GLU A 258 -18.75 15.91 -3.12
N ASP A 259 -19.39 15.29 -4.12
CA ASP A 259 -20.09 16.00 -5.19
C ASP A 259 -21.50 16.53 -4.81
N GLY A 260 -22.00 16.21 -3.61
CA GLY A 260 -23.40 16.44 -3.22
C GLY A 260 -23.69 17.61 -2.28
N GLY A 261 -22.70 18.20 -1.62
CA GLY A 261 -22.94 19.24 -0.62
C GLY A 261 -21.73 20.11 -0.33
N ASP A 262 -21.97 21.40 -0.06
CA ASP A 262 -21.00 22.43 0.35
C ASP A 262 -20.21 22.03 1.62
N THR A 263 -19.32 21.04 1.54
CA THR A 263 -18.33 20.71 2.57
C THR A 263 -16.95 21.10 2.06
N GLN A 264 -16.28 21.96 2.83
CA GLN A 264 -14.94 22.47 2.59
C GLN A 264 -13.86 21.39 2.79
N GLY A 265 -13.89 20.32 1.99
CA GLY A 265 -12.75 19.43 1.76
C GLY A 265 -12.31 19.65 0.32
N THR A 266 -11.23 20.41 0.12
CA THR A 266 -10.74 20.71 -1.23
C THR A 266 -9.83 19.60 -1.70
N GLU A 267 -10.35 18.72 -2.55
CA GLU A 267 -9.54 17.93 -3.48
C GLU A 267 -8.82 18.90 -4.45
N LEU A 268 -7.54 18.65 -4.70
CA LEU A 268 -6.72 19.42 -5.64
C LEU A 268 -6.49 18.56 -6.89
N GLU A 269 -7.30 18.79 -7.92
CA GLU A 269 -7.17 18.10 -9.21
C GLU A 269 -6.06 18.72 -10.09
N TYR A 270 -5.19 17.88 -10.66
CA TYR A 270 -4.19 18.30 -11.66
C TYR A 270 -4.45 17.63 -13.02
N ILE A 271 -4.51 18.43 -14.09
CA ILE A 271 -4.76 17.97 -15.48
C ILE A 271 -3.50 18.19 -16.34
N ASP A 272 -2.80 17.11 -16.75
CA ASP A 272 -1.92 17.14 -17.93
C ASP A 272 -1.83 15.78 -18.68
N SER A 273 -1.75 15.88 -20.00
CA SER A 273 -2.08 14.99 -21.14
C SER A 273 -1.76 13.47 -21.19
N MET A 274 -1.39 12.81 -20.10
CA MET A 274 -1.58 11.37 -19.85
C MET A 274 -1.75 11.22 -18.33
N ALA A 275 -2.78 11.88 -17.80
CA ALA A 275 -2.80 12.34 -16.41
C ALA A 275 -2.87 11.16 -15.45
N LEU A 276 -1.71 10.72 -14.94
CA LEU A 276 -1.68 10.18 -13.60
C LEU A 276 -1.77 11.37 -12.64
N TYR A 277 -2.81 11.39 -11.81
CA TYR A 277 -2.83 12.27 -10.65
C TYR A 277 -2.74 11.41 -9.39
N ALA A 278 -2.11 11.96 -8.36
CA ALA A 278 -2.08 11.32 -7.05
C ALA A 278 -3.01 12.09 -6.13
N SER A 279 -3.85 11.37 -5.39
CA SER A 279 -4.66 11.92 -4.30
C SER A 279 -4.07 11.47 -2.98
N ILE A 280 -4.08 12.34 -1.98
CA ILE A 280 -3.61 12.03 -0.62
C ILE A 280 -4.65 12.52 0.39
N GLY A 281 -5.14 11.60 1.21
CA GLY A 281 -5.99 11.92 2.35
C GLY A 281 -5.16 12.38 3.56
N TYR A 282 -5.81 13.06 4.50
CA TYR A 282 -5.19 13.45 5.76
C TYR A 282 -6.20 13.50 6.90
N PRO A 283 -5.79 13.16 8.14
CA PRO A 283 -6.71 13.05 9.26
C PRO A 283 -7.23 14.41 9.71
N ALA A 284 -8.36 14.41 10.43
CA ALA A 284 -8.94 15.62 10.98
C ALA A 284 -7.94 16.35 11.91
N GLY A 285 -7.85 17.68 11.77
CA GLY A 285 -6.88 18.49 12.52
C GLY A 285 -5.56 18.72 11.77
N TRP A 286 -5.45 18.19 10.55
CA TRP A 286 -4.41 18.56 9.59
C TRP A 286 -4.93 19.55 8.55
N THR A 287 -4.02 20.27 7.92
CA THR A 287 -4.30 21.15 6.79
C THR A 287 -3.37 20.81 5.63
N ALA A 288 -3.79 21.13 4.42
CA ALA A 288 -3.04 20.94 3.19
C ALA A 288 -2.85 22.28 2.44
N GLU A 289 -1.71 22.46 1.80
CA GLU A 289 -1.45 23.56 0.86
C GLU A 289 -0.75 23.02 -0.40
N GLU A 290 -1.25 23.41 -1.57
CA GLU A 290 -0.56 23.19 -2.84
C GLU A 290 0.50 24.26 -3.05
N MET A 291 1.72 23.82 -3.30
CA MET A 291 2.86 24.69 -3.52
C MET A 291 2.97 25.06 -5.00
N PRO A 292 3.59 26.20 -5.36
CA PRO A 292 3.72 26.63 -6.76
C PRO A 292 4.48 25.68 -7.69
N ASP A 293 5.23 24.72 -7.13
CA ASP A 293 5.93 23.67 -7.87
C ASP A 293 5.10 22.39 -8.05
N GLY A 294 3.85 22.39 -7.58
CA GLY A 294 2.93 21.26 -7.66
C GLY A 294 3.12 20.22 -6.56
N SER A 295 3.96 20.50 -5.56
CA SER A 295 4.01 19.66 -4.35
C SER A 295 2.85 19.97 -3.40
N ILE A 296 2.46 18.98 -2.59
CA ILE A 296 1.43 19.14 -1.56
C ILE A 296 2.13 19.09 -0.20
N GLU A 297 1.94 20.12 0.62
CA GLU A 297 2.42 20.16 2.00
C GLU A 297 1.26 19.95 2.97
N LEU A 298 1.44 19.09 3.96
CA LEU A 298 0.48 18.76 5.01
C LEU A 298 1.12 19.00 6.37
N TRP A 299 0.38 19.63 7.30
CA TRP A 299 0.84 19.79 8.68
C TRP A 299 -0.33 19.82 9.68
N PRO A 300 -0.10 19.43 10.95
CA PRO A 300 -1.12 19.52 11.98
C PRO A 300 -1.39 20.98 12.35
N ILE A 301 -2.67 21.36 12.42
CA ILE A 301 -3.11 22.73 12.78
C ILE A 301 -2.60 23.14 14.17
N ALA A 302 -2.44 22.17 15.08
CA ALA A 302 -1.97 22.43 16.44
C ALA A 302 -0.47 22.77 16.51
N ASP A 303 0.34 22.28 15.57
CA ASP A 303 1.81 22.27 15.65
C ASP A 303 2.49 22.46 14.29
N GLU A 304 2.11 23.52 13.56
CA GLU A 304 2.60 23.84 12.20
C GLU A 304 4.14 23.94 12.05
N SER A 305 4.88 24.01 13.17
CA SER A 305 6.35 24.16 13.17
C SER A 305 7.12 22.88 13.49
N GLN A 306 6.44 21.81 13.92
CA GLN A 306 7.09 20.59 14.42
C GLN A 306 7.03 19.43 13.45
N VAL A 307 6.04 19.42 12.55
CA VAL A 307 5.77 18.32 11.62
C VAL A 307 5.39 18.88 10.26
N LEU A 308 5.96 18.28 9.22
CA LEU A 308 5.62 18.52 7.83
C LEU A 308 5.59 17.19 7.08
N VAL A 309 4.54 16.94 6.32
CA VAL A 309 4.51 15.88 5.31
C VAL A 309 4.43 16.53 3.95
N THR A 310 5.32 16.17 3.04
CA THR A 310 5.33 16.69 1.67
C THR A 310 5.15 15.54 0.69
N LEU A 311 4.22 15.68 -0.25
CA LEU A 311 4.11 14.81 -1.42
C LEU A 311 4.63 15.57 -2.64
N THR A 312 5.66 15.04 -3.28
CA THR A 312 6.23 15.57 -4.52
C THR A 312 6.07 14.56 -5.65
N SER A 313 5.93 15.05 -6.88
CA SER A 313 5.99 14.21 -8.07
C SER A 313 7.02 14.75 -9.05
N VAL A 314 7.73 13.84 -9.72
CA VAL A 314 8.75 14.17 -10.71
C VAL A 314 8.48 13.35 -11.98
N ASP A 315 8.45 14.03 -13.12
CA ASP A 315 8.39 13.36 -14.41
C ASP A 315 9.71 12.61 -14.68
N MET A 316 9.63 11.29 -14.77
CA MET A 316 10.77 10.41 -15.03
C MET A 316 10.86 10.01 -16.51
N GLN A 317 10.02 10.58 -17.39
CA GLN A 317 10.07 10.25 -18.82
C GLN A 317 11.45 10.58 -19.42
N GLY A 318 12.11 9.54 -19.92
CA GLY A 318 13.44 9.64 -20.52
C GLY A 318 14.60 9.62 -19.52
N GLN A 319 14.33 9.45 -18.22
CA GLN A 319 15.31 9.06 -17.22
C GLN A 319 15.46 7.53 -17.29
N GLU A 320 16.69 7.00 -17.26
CA GLU A 320 16.94 5.56 -17.10
C GLU A 320 17.01 5.16 -15.61
N GLU A 321 16.70 6.08 -14.71
CA GLU A 321 16.72 5.86 -13.28
C GLU A 321 15.42 5.18 -12.88
N GLY A 322 15.50 3.88 -12.55
CA GLY A 322 14.42 3.16 -11.87
C GLY A 322 14.62 3.15 -10.36
N LEU A 323 13.68 2.56 -9.61
CA LEU A 323 13.66 2.55 -8.15
C LEU A 323 15.00 2.14 -7.50
N GLU A 324 15.68 1.12 -8.02
CA GLU A 324 17.00 0.69 -7.51
C GLU A 324 18.10 1.75 -7.69
N GLN A 325 18.07 2.46 -8.83
CA GLN A 325 19.01 3.54 -9.13
C GLN A 325 18.74 4.76 -8.23
N TRP A 326 17.46 5.05 -7.97
CA TRP A 326 17.05 6.08 -7.02
C TRP A 326 17.56 5.75 -5.60
N VAL A 327 17.35 4.50 -5.13
CA VAL A 327 17.86 4.02 -3.83
C VAL A 327 19.38 4.21 -3.74
N ALA A 328 20.14 3.74 -4.74
CA ALA A 328 21.59 3.86 -4.75
C ALA A 328 22.06 5.34 -4.71
N THR A 329 21.31 6.23 -5.36
CA THR A 329 21.58 7.67 -5.35
C THR A 329 21.34 8.27 -3.97
N GLN A 330 20.24 7.91 -3.29
CA GLN A 330 19.98 8.36 -1.92
C GLN A 330 21.03 7.83 -0.94
N GLU A 331 21.41 6.55 -1.03
CA GLU A 331 22.49 5.99 -0.21
C GLU A 331 23.80 6.77 -0.37
N GLU A 332 24.18 7.13 -1.60
CA GLU A 332 25.37 7.95 -1.86
C GLU A 332 25.24 9.35 -1.23
N ILE A 333 24.09 10.00 -1.40
CA ILE A 333 23.81 11.33 -0.84
C ILE A 333 23.92 11.29 0.69
N TYR A 334 23.16 10.42 1.36
CA TYR A 334 23.13 10.36 2.83
C TYR A 334 24.48 9.96 3.41
N THR A 335 25.19 9.03 2.76
CA THR A 335 26.57 8.68 3.14
C THR A 335 27.51 9.88 3.01
N SER A 336 27.42 10.65 1.92
CA SER A 336 28.26 11.83 1.70
C SER A 336 28.02 12.94 2.72
N LEU A 337 26.79 13.04 3.23
CA LEU A 337 26.39 13.98 4.27
C LEU A 337 26.74 13.48 5.68
N GLY A 338 27.16 12.21 5.81
CA GLY A 338 27.46 11.58 7.08
C GLY A 338 26.21 11.35 7.95
N TRP A 339 25.05 11.19 7.31
CA TRP A 339 23.80 10.86 8.00
C TRP A 339 23.73 9.36 8.23
N GLU A 340 23.31 8.97 9.44
CA GLU A 340 22.94 7.58 9.72
C GLU A 340 21.51 7.38 9.20
N TYR A 341 21.32 6.33 8.40
CA TYR A 341 20.03 5.99 7.80
C TYR A 341 19.80 4.49 7.85
N GLU A 342 18.53 4.11 7.84
CA GLU A 342 18.04 2.77 7.58
C GLU A 342 17.15 2.82 6.34
N TYR A 343 17.10 1.75 5.56
CA TYR A 343 16.16 1.65 4.45
C TYR A 343 15.60 0.24 4.30
N SER A 344 14.42 0.16 3.69
CA SER A 344 13.75 -1.09 3.36
C SER A 344 12.92 -0.92 2.09
N TYR A 345 12.70 -2.02 1.39
CA TYR A 345 11.66 -2.08 0.36
C TYR A 345 10.30 -2.31 1.02
N THR A 346 9.27 -1.67 0.49
CA THR A 346 7.88 -1.73 0.94
C THR A 346 6.97 -1.60 -0.27
N ASP A 347 5.66 -1.64 -0.06
CA ASP A 347 4.68 -1.20 -1.02
C ASP A 347 4.14 0.18 -0.61
N PHE A 348 3.86 1.04 -1.58
CA PHE A 348 3.28 2.38 -1.40
C PHE A 348 2.17 2.55 -2.43
N ALA A 349 0.92 2.64 -1.95
CA ALA A 349 -0.27 2.60 -2.80
C ALA A 349 -0.24 1.42 -3.79
N ILE A 350 -0.02 0.18 -3.30
CA ILE A 350 0.16 -1.07 -4.07
C ILE A 350 1.37 -1.13 -5.03
N PHE A 351 2.14 -0.05 -5.18
CA PHE A 351 3.32 -0.03 -6.03
C PHE A 351 4.59 -0.33 -5.23
N PRO A 352 5.55 -1.10 -5.78
CA PRO A 352 6.84 -1.31 -5.15
C PRO A 352 7.53 0.02 -4.84
N ALA A 353 8.00 0.16 -3.60
CA ALA A 353 8.56 1.39 -3.09
C ALA A 353 9.81 1.14 -2.26
N ALA A 354 10.60 2.19 -2.08
CA ALA A 354 11.70 2.23 -1.15
C ALA A 354 11.42 3.24 -0.05
N GLN A 355 11.69 2.85 1.19
CA GLN A 355 11.53 3.67 2.37
C GLN A 355 12.89 3.91 3.01
N PHE A 356 13.21 5.16 3.31
CA PHE A 356 14.37 5.58 4.09
C PHE A 356 13.92 6.23 5.39
N GLU A 357 14.56 5.86 6.50
CA GLU A 357 14.48 6.57 7.77
C GLU A 357 15.86 7.10 8.15
N TYR A 358 15.96 8.40 8.44
CA TYR A 358 17.22 9.00 8.84
C TYR A 358 17.02 10.15 9.81
N SER A 359 18.11 10.60 10.43
CA SER A 359 18.11 11.77 11.32
C SER A 359 19.24 12.70 10.97
N TYR A 360 18.97 14.00 11.00
CA TYR A 360 20.00 15.01 10.77
C TYR A 360 19.81 16.21 11.70
N MET A 361 20.89 16.97 11.90
CA MET A 361 20.86 18.21 12.66
C MET A 361 20.64 19.38 11.71
N GLY A 362 19.45 20.00 11.78
CA GLY A 362 19.14 21.17 10.98
C GLY A 362 19.79 22.45 11.51
N GLU A 363 19.46 23.58 10.88
CA GLU A 363 19.90 24.89 11.34
C GLU A 363 19.44 25.14 12.80
N GLY A 364 20.31 25.74 13.61
CA GLY A 364 20.02 25.97 15.03
C GLY A 364 20.18 24.75 15.94
N GLN A 365 20.77 23.65 15.45
CA GLN A 365 20.95 22.39 16.20
C GLN A 365 19.62 21.75 16.64
N MET A 366 18.58 21.89 15.82
CA MET A 366 17.34 21.14 16.01
C MET A 366 17.49 19.76 15.36
N PRO A 367 17.30 18.66 16.12
CA PRO A 367 17.32 17.32 15.55
C PRO A 367 16.02 17.08 14.78
N PHE A 368 16.17 16.72 13.51
CA PHE A 368 15.08 16.27 12.66
C PHE A 368 15.16 14.75 12.51
N LYS A 369 14.01 14.09 12.56
CA LYS A 369 13.84 12.73 12.09
C LYS A 369 12.99 12.75 10.81
N VAL A 370 13.42 11.98 9.82
CA VAL A 370 12.81 11.93 8.49
C VAL A 370 12.41 10.51 8.15
N LEU A 371 11.24 10.37 7.55
CA LEU A 371 10.78 9.20 6.82
C LEU A 371 10.56 9.64 5.37
N GLU A 372 11.18 8.97 4.42
CA GLU A 372 11.04 9.25 2.99
C GLU A 372 10.61 7.97 2.27
N ILE A 373 9.53 8.03 1.50
CA ILE A 373 9.00 6.90 0.73
C ILE A 373 8.95 7.31 -0.73
N HIS A 374 9.56 6.51 -1.60
CA HIS A 374 9.58 6.74 -3.03
C HIS A 374 9.02 5.55 -3.81
N THR A 375 8.18 5.85 -4.79
CA THR A 375 7.65 4.86 -5.75
C THR A 375 7.67 5.44 -7.17
N GLU A 376 7.64 4.56 -8.16
CA GLU A 376 7.59 4.90 -9.57
C GLU A 376 6.38 4.28 -10.24
N VAL A 377 5.51 5.11 -10.82
CA VAL A 377 4.28 4.69 -11.47
C VAL A 377 4.23 5.27 -12.87
N LEU A 378 4.24 4.38 -13.88
CA LEU A 378 4.18 4.69 -15.32
C LEU A 378 5.09 5.85 -15.77
N GLY A 379 6.34 5.87 -15.29
CA GLY A 379 7.32 6.88 -15.67
C GLY A 379 7.17 8.22 -14.93
N ARG A 380 6.48 8.23 -13.79
CA ARG A 380 6.45 9.35 -12.84
C ARG A 380 6.89 8.84 -11.47
N GLY A 381 7.83 9.53 -10.85
CA GLY A 381 8.28 9.26 -9.48
C GLY A 381 7.43 10.05 -8.50
N TYR A 382 7.00 9.42 -7.41
CA TYR A 382 6.30 10.06 -6.30
C TYR A 382 7.13 9.89 -5.03
N THR A 383 7.40 10.99 -4.33
CA THR A 383 8.13 10.96 -3.05
C THR A 383 7.27 11.60 -1.97
N LEU A 384 6.97 10.83 -0.93
CA LEU A 384 6.38 11.31 0.31
C LEU A 384 7.47 11.45 1.36
N THR A 385 7.63 12.66 1.90
CA THR A 385 8.59 12.96 2.96
C THR A 385 7.86 13.40 4.22
N TYR A 386 8.00 12.65 5.30
CA TYR A 386 7.59 13.03 6.65
C TYR A 386 8.79 13.53 7.44
N LEU A 387 8.78 14.82 7.78
CA LEU A 387 9.79 15.53 8.55
C LEU A 387 9.21 15.90 9.93
N ALA A 388 9.89 15.54 11.01
CA ALA A 388 9.48 15.93 12.36
C ALA A 388 10.66 16.34 13.25
N VAL A 389 10.40 17.28 14.16
CA VAL A 389 11.38 17.76 15.16
C VAL A 389 11.27 16.96 16.45
N GLY A 390 12.41 16.48 16.97
CA GLY A 390 12.48 15.86 18.30
C GLY A 390 11.48 14.71 18.51
N ASP A 391 10.67 14.80 19.57
CA ASP A 391 9.72 13.75 19.97
C ASP A 391 8.44 13.74 19.11
N SER A 392 8.18 14.78 18.31
CA SER A 392 7.00 14.88 17.46
C SER A 392 6.94 13.78 16.39
N TYR A 393 8.08 13.16 16.07
CA TYR A 393 8.11 12.02 15.15
C TYR A 393 7.26 10.85 15.66
N ALA A 394 7.37 10.52 16.96
CA ALA A 394 6.62 9.40 17.53
C ALA A 394 5.16 9.78 17.82
N GLU A 395 4.92 11.05 18.13
CA GLU A 395 3.58 11.58 18.41
C GLU A 395 2.65 11.49 17.20
N TYR A 396 3.14 11.89 16.02
CA TYR A 396 2.36 11.93 14.79
C TYR A 396 2.55 10.70 13.89
N ALA A 397 3.32 9.70 14.32
CA ALA A 397 3.58 8.49 13.53
C ALA A 397 2.30 7.79 13.07
N ARG A 398 1.26 7.74 13.93
CA ARG A 398 -0.02 7.11 13.56
C ARG A 398 -0.73 7.88 12.45
N ASP A 399 -0.85 9.20 12.60
CA ASP A 399 -1.50 10.07 11.61
C ASP A 399 -0.77 10.00 10.27
N VAL A 400 0.57 9.96 10.29
CA VAL A 400 1.37 9.81 9.07
C VAL A 400 1.16 8.45 8.41
N GLN A 401 0.99 7.37 9.17
CA GLN A 401 0.64 6.07 8.59
C GLN A 401 -0.75 6.08 7.94
N GLU A 402 -1.71 6.83 8.48
CA GLU A 402 -3.01 7.06 7.85
C GLU A 402 -2.87 7.86 6.55
N ILE A 403 -2.07 8.93 6.55
CA ILE A 403 -1.74 9.71 5.34
C ILE A 403 -1.09 8.82 4.27
N ILE A 404 -0.08 8.03 4.64
CA ILE A 404 0.61 7.09 3.74
C ILE A 404 -0.37 6.07 3.16
N GLY A 405 -1.23 5.50 4.01
CA GLY A 405 -2.23 4.52 3.60
C GLY A 405 -3.25 5.08 2.62
N SER A 406 -3.56 6.38 2.73
CA SER A 406 -4.55 7.07 1.91
C SER A 406 -4.05 7.53 0.53
N LEU A 407 -2.76 7.39 0.22
CA LEU A 407 -2.26 7.76 -1.09
C LEU A 407 -2.86 6.83 -2.15
N ALA A 408 -3.41 7.42 -3.20
CA ALA A 408 -3.83 6.71 -4.40
C ALA A 408 -3.26 7.39 -5.65
N VAL A 409 -2.93 6.59 -6.67
CA VAL A 409 -2.50 7.08 -7.98
C VAL A 409 -3.55 6.66 -9.00
N HIS A 410 -4.18 7.65 -9.63
CA HIS A 410 -5.30 7.46 -10.53
C HIS A 410 -4.87 7.64 -11.97
N SER A 411 -5.29 6.75 -12.86
CA SER A 411 -5.23 7.00 -14.30
C SER A 411 -6.47 7.78 -14.73
N VAL A 412 -6.30 8.95 -15.32
CA VAL A 412 -7.39 9.61 -16.03
C VAL A 412 -7.64 8.85 -17.32
N ASP A 413 -8.81 8.24 -17.43
CA ASP A 413 -9.26 7.66 -18.69
C ASP A 413 -9.24 8.75 -19.78
N PRO A 414 -8.56 8.52 -20.92
CA PRO A 414 -8.56 9.48 -22.00
C PRO A 414 -9.98 9.59 -22.58
N ILE A 415 -10.66 10.71 -22.28
CA ILE A 415 -11.97 11.09 -22.86
C ILE A 415 -11.94 11.12 -24.39
#